data_AF-A0A1V5XY49-F1
#
_entry.id   AF-A0A1V5XY49-F1
#
_cell.length_a   1.000
_cell.length_b   1.000
_cell.length_c   1.000
_cell.angle_alpha   90.00
_cell.angle_beta   90.00
_cell.angle_gamma   90.00
#
_symmetry.space_group_name_H-M   'P 1'
#
loop_
_entity.id
_entity.type
_entity.pdbx_description
1 polymer ?
#
loop_
_entity_poly.entity_id
_entity_poly.type
_entity_poly.pdbx_seq_one_letter_code
_entity_poly.pdbx_strand_id
1 'polypeptide(L)'
;MRFTYKKLWKLLIDKEINKKTLCKMSDISPTSVAKLGNDGNVNTSVLLKICTALHCDIGDIMEIVPDDTAEPSAEHDKPVIRDNAESRIEPKTQR
;
A
#
# COMPACT_ATOMS: atom_id res chain seq x y z
N MET A 1 -7.56 14.65 17.75
CA MET A 1 -8.07 13.60 16.84
C MET A 1 -7.42 13.82 15.51
N ARG A 2 -6.81 12.79 14.92
CA ARG A 2 -6.14 12.86 13.61
C ARG A 2 -6.53 11.67 12.75
N PHE A 3 -6.33 11.81 11.45
CA PHE A 3 -6.39 10.68 10.53
C PHE A 3 -5.13 9.84 10.65
N THR A 4 -5.26 8.54 10.44
CA THR A 4 -4.12 7.66 10.18
C THR A 4 -4.41 6.73 9.01
N TYR A 5 -3.39 6.49 8.17
CA TYR A 5 -3.47 5.60 7.02
C TYR A 5 -2.71 4.29 7.25
N LYS A 6 -2.46 3.92 8.52
CA LYS A 6 -1.82 2.63 8.85
C LYS A 6 -2.57 1.44 8.26
N LYS A 7 -3.91 1.50 8.24
CA LYS A 7 -4.76 0.47 7.62
C LYS A 7 -4.48 0.29 6.14
N LEU A 8 -4.34 1.39 5.38
CA LEU A 8 -3.92 1.34 3.97
C LEU A 8 -2.60 0.57 3.80
N TRP A 9 -1.58 0.86 4.63
CA TRP A 9 -0.27 0.22 4.50
C TRP A 9 -0.31 -1.28 4.83
N LYS A 10 -1.11 -1.68 5.81
CA LYS A 10 -1.35 -3.10 6.09
C LYS A 10 -2.04 -3.78 4.90
N LEU A 11 -3.11 -3.19 4.39
CA LEU A 11 -3.85 -3.70 3.24
C LEU A 11 -2.99 -3.83 1.97
N LEU A 12 -2.03 -2.93 1.77
CA LEU A 12 -1.06 -3.04 0.68
C LEU A 12 -0.15 -4.26 0.83
N ILE A 13 0.32 -4.54 2.04
CA ILE A 13 1.15 -5.72 2.34
C ILE A 13 0.34 -6.99 2.08
N ASP A 14 -0.89 -7.04 2.57
CA ASP A 14 -1.80 -8.19 2.39
C ASP A 14 -2.09 -8.50 0.91
N LYS A 15 -2.04 -7.47 0.05
CA LYS A 15 -2.25 -7.59 -1.40
C LYS A 15 -0.95 -7.69 -2.22
N GLU A 16 0.22 -7.77 -1.59
CA GLU A 16 1.54 -7.73 -2.25
C GLU A 16 1.75 -6.48 -3.17
N ILE A 17 1.15 -5.33 -2.82
CA ILE A 17 1.23 -4.09 -3.59
C ILE A 17 2.23 -3.13 -2.95
N ASN A 18 3.20 -2.61 -3.71
CA ASN A 18 4.08 -1.54 -3.24
C ASN A 18 3.51 -0.14 -3.56
N LYS A 19 4.04 0.90 -2.90
CA LYS A 19 3.60 2.29 -3.06
C LYS A 19 3.69 2.82 -4.50
N LYS A 20 4.69 2.37 -5.27
CA LYS A 20 4.86 2.76 -6.68
C LYS A 20 3.76 2.17 -7.54
N THR A 21 3.38 0.91 -7.30
CA THR A 21 2.26 0.26 -7.97
C THR A 21 0.94 0.90 -7.55
N LEU A 22 0.74 1.21 -6.26
CA LEU A 22 -0.44 1.95 -5.78
C LEU A 22 -0.61 3.27 -6.54
N CYS A 23 0.46 4.07 -6.62
CA CYS A 23 0.48 5.35 -7.33
C CYS A 23 0.00 5.22 -8.79
N LYS A 24 0.47 4.18 -9.49
CA LYS A 24 0.08 3.90 -10.88
C LYS A 24 -1.35 3.40 -11.01
N MET A 25 -1.77 2.44 -10.20
CA MET A 25 -3.11 1.83 -10.32
C MET A 25 -4.24 2.79 -9.91
N SER A 26 -3.98 3.67 -8.95
CA SER A 26 -4.97 4.64 -8.46
C SER A 26 -4.91 5.96 -9.20
N ASP A 27 -3.97 6.14 -10.13
CA ASP A 27 -3.78 7.39 -10.87
C ASP A 27 -3.70 8.61 -9.93
N ILE A 28 -2.88 8.49 -8.88
CA ILE A 28 -2.63 9.57 -7.91
C ILE A 28 -1.18 10.04 -8.02
N SER A 29 -0.95 11.31 -7.69
CA SER A 29 0.40 11.86 -7.74
C SER A 29 1.31 11.22 -6.68
N PRO A 30 2.63 11.11 -6.93
CA PRO A 30 3.60 10.71 -5.92
C PRO A 30 3.55 11.59 -4.65
N THR A 31 3.24 12.87 -4.82
CA THR A 31 3.06 13.83 -3.73
C THR A 31 1.89 13.44 -2.82
N SER A 32 0.78 12.94 -3.39
CA SER A 32 -0.36 12.43 -2.63
C SER A 32 0.05 11.21 -1.79
N VAL A 33 0.82 10.28 -2.37
CA VAL A 33 1.34 9.11 -1.65
C VAL A 33 2.27 9.52 -0.51
N ALA A 34 3.12 10.52 -0.73
CA ALA A 34 3.99 11.06 0.31
C ALA A 34 3.19 11.68 1.47
N LYS A 35 2.12 12.43 1.17
CA LYS A 35 1.21 12.98 2.19
C LYS A 35 0.54 11.89 3.03
N LEU A 36 0.00 10.84 2.38
CA LEU A 36 -0.56 9.69 3.07
C LEU A 36 0.46 9.02 3.99
N GLY A 37 1.74 8.99 3.59
CA GLY A 37 2.83 8.40 4.39
C GLY A 37 3.10 9.13 5.70
N ASN A 38 2.74 10.41 5.79
CA ASN A 38 2.92 11.25 6.97
C ASN A 38 1.59 11.53 7.69
N ASP A 39 0.56 10.71 7.45
CA ASP A 39 -0.80 10.94 7.98
C ASP A 39 -1.36 12.34 7.65
N GLY A 40 -0.89 12.91 6.53
CA GLY A 40 -1.27 14.23 6.07
C GLY A 40 -2.63 14.28 5.39
N ASN A 41 -3.19 15.49 5.30
CA ASN A 41 -4.48 15.69 4.66
C ASN A 41 -4.40 15.52 3.13
N VAL A 42 -5.34 14.76 2.57
CA VAL A 42 -5.53 14.59 1.13
C VAL A 42 -6.98 14.90 0.75
N ASN A 43 -7.22 15.18 -0.53
CA ASN A 43 -8.58 15.38 -1.02
C ASN A 43 -9.33 14.02 -1.07
N THR A 44 -10.62 14.02 -0.80
CA THR A 44 -11.51 12.86 -0.93
C THR A 44 -11.43 12.19 -2.31
N SER A 45 -11.12 12.95 -3.37
CA SER A 45 -10.90 12.36 -4.71
C SER A 45 -9.71 11.40 -4.76
N VAL A 46 -8.66 11.64 -3.96
CA VAL A 46 -7.51 10.72 -3.81
C VAL A 46 -7.96 9.45 -3.10
N LEU A 47 -8.77 9.58 -2.04
CA LEU A 47 -9.30 8.43 -1.29
C LEU A 47 -10.19 7.56 -2.17
N LEU A 48 -11.12 8.18 -2.92
CA LEU A 48 -11.99 7.47 -3.86
C LEU A 48 -11.20 6.69 -4.91
N LYS A 49 -10.16 7.31 -5.48
CA LYS A 49 -9.25 6.66 -6.44
C LYS A 49 -8.53 5.44 -5.85
N ILE A 50 -8.07 5.54 -4.61
CA ILE A 50 -7.44 4.42 -3.89
C ILE A 50 -8.46 3.31 -3.61
N CYS A 51 -9.62 3.63 -3.05
CA CYS A 51 -10.71 2.70 -2.79
C CYS A 51 -11.10 1.92 -4.05
N THR A 52 -11.23 2.64 -5.18
CA THR A 52 -11.58 2.06 -6.47
C THR A 52 -10.49 1.11 -6.99
N ALA A 53 -9.22 1.51 -6.90
CA ALA A 53 -8.10 0.70 -7.37
C ALA A 53 -7.84 -0.54 -6.51
N LEU A 54 -8.13 -0.48 -5.21
CA LEU A 54 -7.91 -1.57 -4.26
C LEU A 54 -9.16 -2.43 -4.02
N HIS A 55 -10.30 -2.01 -4.58
CA HIS A 55 -11.63 -2.61 -4.36
C HIS A 55 -11.97 -2.72 -2.86
N CYS A 56 -11.89 -1.61 -2.14
CA CYS A 56 -12.16 -1.51 -0.70
C CYS A 56 -12.93 -0.23 -0.35
N ASP A 57 -13.44 -0.15 0.87
CA ASP A 57 -14.13 1.04 1.38
C ASP A 57 -13.15 1.97 2.12
N ILE A 58 -13.59 3.20 2.40
CA ILE A 58 -12.77 4.22 3.07
C ILE A 58 -12.33 3.79 4.49
N GLY A 59 -13.18 3.03 5.19
CA GLY A 59 -12.88 2.49 6.52
C GLY A 59 -11.76 1.44 6.55
N ASP A 60 -11.45 0.83 5.39
CA ASP A 60 -10.37 -0.15 5.23
C ASP A 60 -9.00 0.51 5.03
N ILE A 61 -8.97 1.80 4.67
CA ILE A 61 -7.73 2.51 4.35
C ILE A 61 -7.37 3.60 5.36
N MET A 62 -8.34 4.10 6.13
CA MET A 62 -8.12 5.14 7.12
C MET A 62 -8.99 5.00 8.37
N GLU A 63 -8.53 5.59 9.46
CA GLU A 63 -9.29 5.71 10.70
C GLU A 63 -8.94 7.01 11.43
N ILE A 64 -9.79 7.37 12.40
CA ILE A 64 -9.60 8.54 13.26
C ILE A 64 -9.11 8.05 14.62
N VAL A 65 -7.97 8.60 15.07
CA VAL A 65 -7.36 8.25 16.37
C VAL A 65 -7.20 9.50 17.25
N PRO A 66 -7.27 9.36 18.58
CA PRO A 66 -6.86 10.42 19.51
C PRO A 66 -5.41 10.85 19.28
N ASP A 67 -5.08 12.11 19.57
CA ASP A 67 -3.72 12.62 19.34
C ASP A 67 -2.69 11.96 20.28
N ASP A 68 -3.14 11.54 21.47
CA ASP A 68 -2.30 11.01 22.53
C ASP A 68 -2.20 9.46 22.55
N THR A 69 -2.95 8.75 21.71
CA THR A 69 -2.86 7.29 21.62
C THR A 69 -1.71 6.88 20.72
N ALA A 70 -0.54 6.67 21.34
CA ALA A 70 0.50 5.82 20.81
C ALA A 70 0.11 4.35 21.09
N GLU A 71 -0.63 3.73 20.16
CA GLU A 71 -0.95 2.31 20.27
C GLU A 71 0.32 1.43 20.16
N PRO A 72 0.45 0.38 20.99
CA PRO A 72 1.57 -0.55 21.01
C PRO A 72 1.53 -1.47 19.78
N SER A 73 2.62 -1.46 19.01
CA SER A 73 2.82 -2.38 17.89
C SER A 73 3.10 -3.79 18.42
N ALA A 74 2.06 -4.59 18.64
CA ALA A 74 2.18 -6.04 18.79
C ALA A 74 2.62 -6.67 17.45
N GLU A 75 3.92 -6.94 17.37
CA GLU A 75 4.56 -8.14 16.81
C GLU A 75 3.62 -9.19 16.18
N HIS A 76 3.81 -9.53 14.89
CA HIS A 76 3.62 -10.89 14.32
C HIS A 76 4.42 -11.03 13.01
N ASP A 77 5.57 -11.71 13.13
CA ASP A 77 6.10 -12.81 12.30
C ASP A 77 6.45 -12.61 10.79
N LYS A 78 7.75 -12.38 10.56
CA LYS A 78 8.73 -13.10 9.68
C LYS A 78 8.55 -13.21 8.13
N PRO A 79 9.68 -13.47 7.41
CA PRO A 79 9.89 -13.00 6.04
C PRO A 79 9.33 -13.97 5.02
N VAL A 80 8.65 -13.44 4.00
CA VAL A 80 8.33 -14.20 2.79
C VAL A 80 9.56 -14.17 1.88
N ILE A 81 10.40 -15.20 2.04
CA ILE A 81 11.25 -15.68 0.94
C ILE A 81 10.29 -16.17 -0.14
N ARG A 82 10.29 -15.54 -1.31
CA ARG A 82 9.84 -16.16 -2.55
C ARG A 82 11.01 -16.20 -3.51
N ASP A 83 11.77 -17.29 -3.38
CA ASP A 83 12.41 -17.90 -4.53
C ASP A 83 11.35 -18.09 -5.62
N ASN A 84 11.60 -17.57 -6.81
CA ASN A 84 11.10 -18.26 -7.99
C ASN A 84 12.13 -18.15 -9.11
N ALA A 85 12.80 -19.28 -9.32
CA ALA A 85 13.64 -19.53 -10.47
C ALA A 85 12.79 -19.49 -11.74
N GLU A 86 13.05 -18.53 -12.63
CA GLU A 86 12.78 -18.72 -14.05
C GLU A 86 14.07 -19.20 -14.72
N SER A 87 14.23 -20.52 -14.76
CA SER A 87 15.05 -21.19 -15.76
C SER A 87 14.42 -20.95 -17.13
N ARG A 88 14.77 -19.84 -17.79
CA ARG A 88 14.45 -19.65 -19.20
C ARG A 88 15.55 -20.27 -20.04
N ILE A 89 15.21 -21.40 -20.64
CA ILE A 89 16.00 -22.13 -21.62
C ILE A 89 16.26 -21.21 -22.82
N GLU A 90 17.53 -20.90 -23.09
CA GLU A 90 17.96 -20.28 -24.34
C GLU A 90 17.78 -21.31 -25.48
N PRO A 91 17.04 -21.03 -26.56
CA PRO A 91 16.98 -21.93 -27.69
C PRO A 91 18.32 -21.87 -28.45
N LYS A 92 19.07 -22.98 -28.43
CA LYS A 92 20.12 -23.23 -29.41
C LYS A 92 19.49 -23.32 -30.79
N THR A 93 19.64 -22.29 -31.63
CA THR A 93 19.49 -22.43 -33.08
C THR A 93 20.73 -21.93 -33.78
N GLN A 94 21.28 -22.89 -34.50
CA GLN A 94 22.51 -22.99 -35.24
C GLN A 94 22.47 -22.16 -36.54
N ARG A 95 23.49 -21.35 -36.76
CA ARG A 95 24.16 -21.20 -38.05
C ARG A 95 25.57 -20.66 -37.87
#